data_AF-A0A929FW44-F1
#
_entry.id   AF-A0A929FW44-F1
#
_cell.length_a   1.000
_cell.length_b   1.000
_cell.length_c   1.000
_cell.angle_alpha   90.00
_cell.angle_beta   90.00
_cell.angle_gamma   90.00
#
_symmetry.space_group_name_H-M   'P 1'
#
loop_
_entity.id
_entity.type
_entity.pdbx_description
1 polymer ?
#
loop_
_entity_poly.entity_id
_entity_poly.type
_entity_poly.pdbx_seq_one_letter_code
_entity_poly.pdbx_strand_id
1 'polypeptide(L)'
;MSSRCALRCRPTIPRVPGSRGFRGWLAAAAAAAVLVGLAVVSLPEQRSSERVQQAVGPAGNAAAPESREAAVRAVLDQRAQAVRQRDEAAFLASVDPAAPAEFREGQRRLYRNLAMVPFAAWDYRVDGRSVVDVPETAGAAETWSPRVSLRYALHGVDSAPTTRGLGYVFVRRGADWYLAADEVPDEPARRTWRGPWDFSELHPVATRSGLVIGHRENRAQTERVAAHLDEAVAEVNRVWGVRWPQRVGVLLPESPQELSELVGPEFSVDGIAAVAIADRVDHAQRRVEGQRVVLNPRTAQRLSESSLRSVLVHEVTHIAARPDTVDGSPMWLLEGFADYVGYRDNPGSGAHLAPDLARQVRISGPPGALPDDGDFHSAGRNLDLAYQQSWSFVDYLAQRFGPERVVQLYRRIAATGDADEVETALREVLGTDRGRLLADWGAALEREFG
;
A
#
# COMPACT_ATOMS: atom_id res chain seq x y z
N MET A 1 38.54 -71.66 20.83
CA MET A 1 38.66 -70.77 22.00
C MET A 1 39.71 -69.71 21.68
N SER A 2 39.32 -68.43 21.75
CA SER A 2 40.09 -67.20 22.08
C SER A 2 41.64 -67.26 22.03
N SER A 3 42.40 -66.26 21.56
CA SER A 3 42.15 -64.82 21.51
C SER A 3 43.38 -64.07 20.94
N ARG A 4 43.17 -62.81 20.55
CA ARG A 4 44.12 -61.66 20.38
C ARG A 4 44.85 -61.48 19.04
N CYS A 5 44.32 -60.54 18.25
CA CYS A 5 45.11 -59.68 17.35
C CYS A 5 44.67 -58.22 17.56
N ALA A 6 45.63 -57.32 17.80
CA ALA A 6 45.40 -55.92 18.11
C ALA A 6 45.21 -55.10 16.84
N LEU A 7 44.07 -54.39 16.72
CA LEU A 7 43.76 -53.48 15.63
C LEU A 7 44.20 -52.04 15.97
N ARG A 8 44.98 -51.46 15.06
CA ARG A 8 45.40 -50.05 15.03
C ARG A 8 44.18 -49.13 14.84
N CYS A 9 44.03 -48.13 15.70
CA CYS A 9 43.10 -47.01 15.51
C CYS A 9 43.56 -46.10 14.36
N ARG A 10 42.69 -45.86 13.37
CA ARG A 10 42.79 -44.73 12.43
C ARG A 10 42.12 -43.50 13.06
N PRO A 11 42.64 -42.28 12.85
CA PRO A 11 41.98 -41.07 13.33
C PRO A 11 40.73 -40.78 12.48
N THR A 12 39.61 -40.59 13.16
CA THR A 12 38.33 -40.12 12.63
C THR A 12 38.44 -38.64 12.26
N ILE A 13 38.35 -38.33 10.97
CA ILE A 13 38.14 -36.96 10.48
C ILE A 13 36.72 -36.54 10.89
N PRO A 14 36.51 -35.43 11.62
CA PRO A 14 35.18 -34.96 11.95
C PRO A 14 34.48 -34.51 10.65
N ARG A 15 33.31 -35.09 10.38
CA ARG A 15 32.40 -34.62 9.34
C ARG A 15 31.97 -33.19 9.69
N VAL A 16 32.36 -32.23 8.85
CA VAL A 16 31.79 -30.89 8.84
C VAL A 16 30.28 -31.04 8.65
N PRO A 17 29.42 -30.52 9.55
CA PRO A 17 27.99 -30.51 9.33
C PRO A 17 27.71 -29.70 8.06
N GLY A 18 27.01 -30.31 7.11
CA GLY A 18 26.65 -29.68 5.85
C GLY A 18 26.01 -28.33 6.09
N SER A 19 26.54 -27.31 5.40
CA SER A 19 25.91 -26.00 5.27
C SER A 19 24.49 -26.21 4.76
N ARG A 20 23.50 -26.10 5.65
CA ARG A 20 22.11 -25.90 5.24
C ARG A 20 22.11 -24.65 4.37
N GLY A 21 21.71 -24.83 3.11
CA GLY A 21 21.82 -23.84 2.06
C GLY A 21 21.27 -22.48 2.50
N PHE A 22 22.11 -21.46 2.35
CA PHE A 22 21.72 -20.07 2.38
C PHE A 22 20.84 -19.84 1.14
N ARG A 23 19.53 -20.09 1.26
CA ARG A 23 18.58 -19.61 0.26
C ARG A 23 18.58 -18.08 0.39
N GLY A 24 19.15 -17.40 -0.61
CA GLY A 24 18.93 -15.96 -0.76
C GLY A 24 17.42 -15.75 -0.87
N TRP A 25 16.82 -15.13 0.12
CA TRP A 25 15.41 -14.74 0.06
C TRP A 25 15.34 -13.49 -0.81
N LEU A 26 15.09 -13.67 -2.11
CA LEU A 26 14.47 -12.62 -2.91
C LEU A 26 12.98 -12.79 -2.66
N ALA A 27 12.47 -12.05 -1.70
CA ALA A 27 11.03 -12.03 -1.44
C ALA A 27 10.42 -11.04 -2.43
N ALA A 28 9.40 -11.46 -3.18
CA ALA A 28 8.76 -10.60 -4.16
C ALA A 28 8.10 -9.42 -3.44
N ALA A 29 8.30 -8.22 -3.96
CA ALA A 29 7.48 -7.06 -3.67
C ALA A 29 6.35 -7.01 -4.70
N ALA A 30 5.29 -6.23 -4.49
CA ALA A 30 4.23 -6.09 -5.48
C ALA A 30 3.62 -4.69 -5.44
N ALA A 31 3.32 -4.10 -6.59
CA ALA A 31 2.54 -2.87 -6.63
C ALA A 31 1.05 -3.17 -6.82
N ALA A 32 0.17 -2.63 -5.96
CA ALA A 32 -1.28 -2.73 -6.14
C ALA A 32 -1.92 -1.35 -6.31
N ALA A 33 -2.71 -1.18 -7.37
CA ALA A 33 -3.58 -0.01 -7.54
C ALA A 33 -4.99 -0.39 -7.10
N VAL A 34 -5.32 -0.20 -5.81
CA VAL A 34 -6.66 -0.47 -5.29
C VAL A 34 -7.52 0.78 -5.52
N LEU A 35 -8.12 0.91 -6.70
CA LEU A 35 -9.15 1.90 -6.96
C LEU A 35 -10.49 1.44 -6.38
N VAL A 36 -10.73 1.69 -5.09
CA VAL A 36 -12.10 1.64 -4.55
C VAL A 36 -12.69 3.05 -4.61
N GLY A 37 -13.40 3.35 -5.70
CA GLY A 37 -14.12 4.60 -5.85
C GLY A 37 -15.06 4.62 -7.05
N LEU A 38 -16.35 4.38 -6.81
CA LEU A 38 -17.44 4.71 -7.72
C LEU A 38 -17.34 6.20 -8.14
N ALA A 39 -17.11 6.43 -9.42
CA ALA A 39 -17.08 7.76 -10.02
C ALA A 39 -18.47 8.41 -9.94
N VAL A 40 -18.53 9.64 -9.41
CA VAL A 40 -19.64 10.56 -9.72
C VAL A 40 -19.03 11.76 -10.42
N VAL A 41 -19.31 11.85 -11.73
CA VAL A 41 -19.03 13.01 -12.58
C VAL A 41 -19.83 14.19 -12.02
N SER A 42 -19.13 15.23 -11.55
CA SER A 42 -19.76 16.50 -11.19
C SER A 42 -19.63 17.46 -12.38
N LEU A 43 -20.74 17.77 -13.03
CA LEU A 43 -20.81 18.85 -14.03
C LEU A 43 -20.86 20.22 -13.32
N PRO A 44 -20.33 21.29 -13.94
CA PRO A 44 -20.23 22.61 -13.31
C PRO A 44 -21.60 23.29 -13.18
N GLU A 45 -21.91 23.79 -11.98
CA GLU A 45 -23.11 24.59 -11.71
C GLU A 45 -23.09 25.91 -12.50
N GLN A 46 -24.05 26.07 -13.41
CA GLN A 46 -24.36 27.36 -14.03
C GLN A 46 -25.04 28.27 -13.00
N ARG A 47 -24.38 29.37 -12.65
CA ARG A 47 -24.99 30.50 -11.95
C ARG A 47 -26.15 31.04 -12.78
N SER A 48 -27.37 30.90 -12.26
CA SER A 48 -28.54 31.63 -12.74
C SER A 48 -28.90 32.71 -11.72
N SER A 49 -28.92 33.94 -12.24
CA SER A 49 -29.16 35.19 -11.53
C SER A 49 -30.56 35.29 -10.93
N GLU A 50 -30.61 35.76 -9.68
CA GLU A 50 -31.79 36.04 -8.87
C GLU A 50 -32.80 36.96 -9.57
N ARG A 51 -34.09 36.63 -9.42
CA ARG A 51 -35.19 37.59 -9.56
C ARG A 51 -35.89 37.71 -8.22
N VAL A 52 -35.75 38.88 -7.60
CA VAL A 52 -36.36 39.29 -6.34
C VAL A 52 -37.88 39.35 -6.47
N GLN A 53 -38.60 38.67 -5.58
CA GLN A 53 -39.96 39.04 -5.19
C GLN A 53 -40.08 39.00 -3.66
N GLN A 54 -40.26 40.19 -3.09
CA GLN A 54 -40.64 40.41 -1.70
C GLN A 54 -42.11 40.03 -1.48
N ALA A 55 -42.39 39.34 -0.36
CA ALA A 55 -43.65 39.45 0.35
C ALA A 55 -43.40 39.33 1.86
N VAL A 56 -44.03 40.22 2.62
CA VAL A 56 -43.83 40.50 4.06
C VAL A 56 -44.77 39.66 4.93
N GLY A 57 -44.30 39.23 6.10
CA GLY A 57 -45.12 38.86 7.25
C GLY A 57 -44.27 38.33 8.42
N PRO A 58 -44.38 38.86 9.66
CA PRO A 58 -43.60 38.38 10.79
C PRO A 58 -44.31 37.18 11.42
N ALA A 59 -43.78 35.98 11.19
CA ALA A 59 -44.16 34.77 11.91
C ALA A 59 -42.92 34.25 12.65
N GLY A 60 -43.07 33.98 13.95
CA GLY A 60 -41.99 33.59 14.83
C GLY A 60 -41.15 32.44 14.27
N ASN A 61 -39.83 32.60 14.33
CA ASN A 61 -38.86 31.55 14.03
C ASN A 61 -38.99 30.42 15.06
N ALA A 62 -39.95 29.52 14.85
CA ALA A 62 -39.72 28.13 15.20
C ALA A 62 -38.74 27.61 14.13
N ALA A 63 -37.50 27.32 14.52
CA ALA A 63 -36.55 26.69 13.63
C ALA A 63 -37.22 25.46 13.01
N ALA A 64 -37.22 25.37 11.67
CA ALA A 64 -37.65 24.16 10.98
C ALA A 64 -36.90 22.96 11.59
N PRO A 65 -37.55 21.80 11.79
CA PRO A 65 -36.88 20.64 12.34
C PRO A 65 -35.61 20.36 11.52
N GLU A 66 -34.48 20.30 12.23
CA GLU A 66 -33.19 20.00 11.61
C GLU A 66 -33.33 18.71 10.78
N SER A 67 -32.87 18.74 9.54
CA SER A 67 -32.93 17.55 8.70
C SER A 67 -32.10 16.44 9.34
N ARG A 68 -32.53 15.18 9.25
CA ARG A 68 -31.76 14.04 9.79
C ARG A 68 -30.30 14.02 9.31
N GLU A 69 -30.06 14.49 8.08
CA GLU A 69 -28.71 14.60 7.52
C GLU A 69 -27.87 15.66 8.24
N ALA A 70 -28.45 16.83 8.55
CA ALA A 70 -27.76 17.86 9.33
C ALA A 70 -27.46 17.36 10.76
N ALA A 71 -28.40 16.68 11.40
CA ALA A 71 -28.20 16.12 12.73
C ALA A 71 -27.10 15.05 12.78
N VAL A 72 -27.07 14.10 11.83
CA VAL A 72 -25.98 13.11 11.74
C VAL A 72 -24.64 13.76 11.35
N ARG A 73 -24.65 14.80 10.52
CA ARG A 73 -23.43 15.58 10.23
C ARG A 73 -22.89 16.20 11.51
N ALA A 74 -23.75 16.75 12.38
CA ALA A 74 -23.33 17.29 13.67
C ALA A 74 -22.69 16.23 14.58
N VAL A 75 -23.26 15.01 14.63
CA VAL A 75 -22.68 13.87 15.37
C VAL A 75 -21.27 13.55 14.86
N LEU A 76 -21.08 13.49 13.54
CA LEU A 76 -19.80 13.18 12.93
C LEU A 76 -18.79 14.34 13.06
N ASP A 77 -19.23 15.59 13.02
CA ASP A 77 -18.38 16.76 13.23
C ASP A 77 -17.88 16.83 14.68
N GLN A 78 -18.75 16.57 15.66
CA GLN A 78 -18.36 16.41 17.07
C GLN A 78 -17.33 15.30 17.22
N ARG A 79 -17.60 14.14 16.64
CA ARG A 79 -16.71 12.98 16.69
C ARG A 79 -15.34 13.28 16.06
N ALA A 80 -15.31 13.95 14.91
CA ALA A 80 -14.08 14.36 14.26
C ALA A 80 -13.30 15.41 15.08
N GLN A 81 -14.01 16.37 15.68
CA GLN A 81 -13.41 17.34 16.59
C GLN A 81 -12.80 16.66 17.81
N ALA A 82 -13.47 15.68 18.39
CA ALA A 82 -12.99 14.92 19.53
C ALA A 82 -11.67 14.18 19.22
N VAL A 83 -11.54 13.57 18.03
CA VAL A 83 -10.26 12.99 17.57
C VAL A 83 -9.16 14.05 17.48
N ARG A 84 -9.46 15.20 16.84
CA ARG A 84 -8.47 16.29 16.65
C ARG A 84 -8.04 16.94 17.97
N GLN A 85 -8.96 17.04 18.94
CA GLN A 85 -8.71 17.65 20.26
C GLN A 85 -8.25 16.64 21.31
N ARG A 86 -8.20 15.35 20.96
CA ARG A 86 -7.88 14.25 21.88
C ARG A 86 -8.82 14.21 23.10
N ASP A 87 -10.13 14.34 22.84
CA ASP A 87 -11.19 14.22 23.84
C ASP A 87 -11.94 12.85 23.75
N GLU A 88 -11.60 11.91 24.63
CA GLU A 88 -12.23 10.57 24.66
C GLU A 88 -13.72 10.66 25.02
N ALA A 89 -14.09 11.57 25.92
CA ALA A 89 -15.45 11.69 26.40
C ALA A 89 -16.37 12.26 25.31
N ALA A 90 -15.92 13.29 24.59
CA ALA A 90 -16.68 13.86 23.48
C ALA A 90 -16.83 12.89 22.30
N PHE A 91 -15.83 12.03 22.06
CA PHE A 91 -15.92 10.98 21.05
C PHE A 91 -16.96 9.93 21.42
N LEU A 92 -16.93 9.44 22.66
CA LEU A 92 -17.86 8.41 23.13
C LEU A 92 -19.28 8.94 23.32
N ALA A 93 -19.47 10.25 23.54
CA ALA A 93 -20.77 10.88 23.51
C ALA A 93 -21.47 10.78 22.14
N SER A 94 -20.73 10.51 21.05
CA SER A 94 -21.31 10.26 19.73
C SER A 94 -21.85 8.83 19.55
N VAL A 95 -21.64 7.93 20.51
CA VAL A 95 -21.96 6.49 20.42
C VAL A 95 -23.24 6.20 21.19
N ASP A 96 -24.13 5.37 20.63
CA ASP A 96 -25.43 5.09 21.24
C ASP A 96 -25.23 4.47 22.64
N PRO A 97 -25.73 5.09 23.72
CA PRO A 97 -25.59 4.53 25.07
C PRO A 97 -26.28 3.17 25.24
N ALA A 98 -27.26 2.87 24.38
CA ALA A 98 -27.98 1.58 24.36
C ALA A 98 -27.41 0.57 23.34
N ALA A 99 -26.35 0.92 22.61
CA ALA A 99 -25.66 -0.05 21.75
C ALA A 99 -25.01 -1.18 22.57
N PRO A 100 -24.80 -2.37 21.97
CA PRO A 100 -24.14 -3.48 22.63
C PRO A 100 -22.84 -3.06 23.33
N ALA A 101 -22.59 -3.61 24.52
CA ALA A 101 -21.41 -3.24 25.32
C ALA A 101 -20.10 -3.48 24.56
N GLU A 102 -20.04 -4.54 23.77
CA GLU A 102 -18.89 -4.86 22.91
C GLU A 102 -18.62 -3.77 21.86
N PHE A 103 -19.67 -3.27 21.19
CA PHE A 103 -19.53 -2.16 20.23
C PHE A 103 -19.00 -0.90 20.93
N ARG A 104 -19.59 -0.52 22.06
CA ARG A 104 -19.16 0.67 22.83
C ARG A 104 -17.70 0.56 23.28
N GLU A 105 -17.27 -0.60 23.74
CA GLU A 105 -15.87 -0.84 24.12
C GLU A 105 -14.95 -0.89 22.89
N GLY A 106 -15.42 -1.43 21.77
CA GLY A 106 -14.72 -1.35 20.47
C GLY A 106 -14.46 0.09 20.04
N GLN A 107 -15.47 0.96 20.14
CA GLN A 107 -15.33 2.40 19.85
C GLN A 107 -14.32 3.08 20.79
N ARG A 108 -14.27 2.69 22.06
CA ARG A 108 -13.26 3.18 23.01
C ARG A 108 -11.84 2.76 22.63
N ARG A 109 -11.64 1.48 22.26
CA ARG A 109 -10.34 0.98 21.78
C ARG A 109 -9.90 1.70 20.50
N LEU A 110 -10.80 1.83 19.53
CA LEU A 110 -10.58 2.59 18.30
C LEU A 110 -10.11 4.02 18.62
N TYR A 111 -10.80 4.74 19.50
CA TYR A 111 -10.41 6.10 19.87
C TYR A 111 -8.99 6.17 20.46
N ARG A 112 -8.66 5.26 21.38
CA ARG A 112 -7.34 5.22 22.01
C ARG A 112 -6.24 4.95 20.99
N ASN A 113 -6.52 4.11 19.99
CA ASN A 113 -5.61 3.87 18.88
C ASN A 113 -5.43 5.12 18.01
N LEU A 114 -6.54 5.78 17.65
CA LEU A 114 -6.51 7.04 16.89
C LEU A 114 -5.70 8.14 17.59
N ALA A 115 -5.81 8.24 18.91
CA ALA A 115 -5.12 9.26 19.70
C ALA A 115 -3.58 9.16 19.63
N MET A 116 -3.04 8.00 19.24
CA MET A 116 -1.60 7.79 19.06
C MET A 116 -1.10 8.28 17.69
N VAL A 117 -1.97 8.33 16.69
CA VAL A 117 -1.58 8.63 15.30
C VAL A 117 -1.54 10.14 15.07
N PRO A 118 -0.45 10.68 14.48
CA PRO A 118 -0.38 12.10 14.14
C PRO A 118 -1.17 12.36 12.84
N PHE A 119 -2.42 12.79 12.96
CA PHE A 119 -3.23 13.21 11.82
C PHE A 119 -3.03 14.70 11.49
N ALA A 120 -2.93 15.03 10.21
CA ALA A 120 -3.04 16.40 9.70
C ALA A 120 -4.49 16.78 9.35
N ALA A 121 -5.32 15.79 9.02
CA ALA A 121 -6.74 15.97 8.78
C ALA A 121 -7.52 14.73 9.25
N TRP A 122 -8.74 14.97 9.73
CA TRP A 122 -9.70 13.94 10.11
C TRP A 122 -11.10 14.56 10.05
N ASP A 123 -11.91 14.22 9.05
CA ASP A 123 -13.28 14.68 8.87
C ASP A 123 -14.16 13.61 8.21
N TYR A 124 -15.48 13.79 8.26
CA TYR A 124 -16.43 12.88 7.62
C TYR A 124 -17.28 13.62 6.59
N ARG A 125 -17.73 12.89 5.57
CA ARG A 125 -18.74 13.33 4.62
C ARG A 125 -19.94 12.40 4.68
N VAL A 126 -21.12 12.98 4.56
CA VAL A 126 -22.41 12.27 4.53
C VAL A 126 -23.06 12.54 3.18
N ASP A 127 -23.48 11.49 2.49
CA ASP A 127 -24.37 11.57 1.34
C ASP A 127 -25.72 10.94 1.72
N GLY A 128 -26.67 11.80 2.10
CA GLY A 128 -28.00 11.38 2.52
C GLY A 128 -28.90 10.89 1.39
N ARG A 129 -28.47 10.98 0.13
CA ARG A 129 -29.19 10.42 -1.04
C ARG A 129 -28.86 8.94 -1.27
N SER A 130 -27.73 8.48 -0.74
CA SER A 130 -27.27 7.10 -0.87
C SER A 130 -27.49 6.35 0.45
N VAL A 131 -28.72 5.88 0.67
CA VAL A 131 -29.13 5.18 1.89
C VAL A 131 -29.23 3.69 1.63
N VAL A 132 -28.96 2.89 2.67
CA VAL A 132 -29.24 1.45 2.67
C VAL A 132 -30.29 1.16 3.74
N ASP A 133 -31.22 0.27 3.40
CA ASP A 133 -32.27 -0.16 4.32
C ASP A 133 -31.66 -1.06 5.40
N VAL A 134 -31.93 -0.71 6.65
CA VAL A 134 -31.42 -1.42 7.82
C VAL A 134 -32.59 -1.71 8.77
N PRO A 135 -32.57 -2.83 9.51
CA PRO A 135 -33.63 -3.14 10.46
C PRO A 135 -33.81 -2.04 11.51
N GLU A 136 -35.06 -1.79 11.90
CA GLU A 136 -35.35 -0.86 12.99
C GLU A 136 -34.64 -1.30 14.27
N THR A 137 -34.05 -0.34 14.97
CA THR A 137 -33.36 -0.60 16.24
C THR A 137 -34.34 -0.45 17.40
N ALA A 138 -34.41 -1.47 18.26
CA ALA A 138 -35.33 -1.47 19.40
C ALA A 138 -35.18 -0.21 20.28
N GLY A 139 -36.29 0.47 20.53
CA GLY A 139 -36.37 1.69 21.33
C GLY A 139 -35.74 2.93 20.68
N ALA A 140 -35.32 2.87 19.41
CA ALA A 140 -34.97 4.05 18.62
C ALA A 140 -36.24 4.62 17.96
N ALA A 141 -36.30 5.94 17.83
CA ALA A 141 -37.37 6.63 17.11
C ALA A 141 -37.16 6.57 15.59
N GLU A 142 -35.92 6.47 15.14
CA GLU A 142 -35.53 6.35 13.73
C GLU A 142 -34.19 5.60 13.65
N THR A 143 -33.99 4.80 12.60
CA THR A 143 -32.71 4.20 12.24
C THR A 143 -32.35 4.66 10.82
N TRP A 144 -31.09 5.02 10.59
CA TRP A 144 -30.66 5.55 9.29
C TRP A 144 -29.21 5.18 8.98
N SER A 145 -28.97 4.69 7.76
CA SER A 145 -27.64 4.26 7.28
C SER A 145 -27.30 4.95 5.95
N PRO A 146 -26.89 6.23 5.97
CA PRO A 146 -26.42 6.94 4.79
C PRO A 146 -25.01 6.47 4.39
N ARG A 147 -24.59 6.80 3.17
CA ARG A 147 -23.19 6.70 2.78
C ARG A 147 -22.38 7.68 3.61
N VAL A 148 -21.44 7.15 4.40
CA VAL A 148 -20.45 7.93 5.13
C VAL A 148 -19.08 7.70 4.50
N SER A 149 -18.29 8.77 4.41
CA SER A 149 -16.90 8.69 3.99
C SER A 149 -16.00 9.40 4.98
N LEU A 150 -15.02 8.67 5.51
CA LEU A 150 -13.91 9.22 6.29
C LEU A 150 -12.93 9.89 5.35
N ARG A 151 -12.50 11.11 5.68
CA ARG A 151 -11.40 11.82 5.04
C ARG A 151 -10.30 12.03 6.06
N TYR A 152 -9.09 11.57 5.77
CA TYR A 152 -7.97 11.72 6.70
C TYR A 152 -6.64 11.94 5.97
N ALA A 153 -5.70 12.55 6.67
CA ALA A 153 -4.32 12.73 6.23
C ALA A 153 -3.38 12.44 7.40
N LEU A 154 -2.35 11.63 7.17
CA LEU A 154 -1.25 11.43 8.12
C LEU A 154 -0.30 12.63 8.06
N HIS A 155 -0.05 13.26 9.20
CA HIS A 155 0.87 14.37 9.31
C HIS A 155 2.28 13.94 8.92
N GLY A 156 2.91 14.70 8.02
CA GLY A 156 4.24 14.39 7.54
C GLY A 156 4.30 13.21 6.56
N VAL A 157 3.17 12.80 6.00
CA VAL A 157 3.11 11.83 4.90
C VAL A 157 2.24 12.38 3.78
N ASP A 158 0.96 12.65 4.09
CA ASP A 158 -0.02 12.99 3.07
C ASP A 158 -0.02 14.49 2.78
N SER A 159 0.11 14.84 1.49
CA SER A 159 -0.04 16.23 1.02
C SER A 159 -1.50 16.65 0.85
N ALA A 160 -2.42 15.69 0.75
CA ALA A 160 -3.86 15.89 0.70
C ALA A 160 -4.59 14.71 1.39
N PRO A 161 -5.78 14.93 1.98
CA PRO A 161 -6.55 13.86 2.60
C PRO A 161 -6.98 12.79 1.59
N THR A 162 -6.88 11.53 1.99
CA THR A 162 -7.50 10.40 1.30
C THR A 162 -8.91 10.14 1.83
N THR A 163 -9.71 9.34 1.11
CA THR A 163 -11.10 9.05 1.45
C THR A 163 -11.34 7.54 1.62
N ARG A 164 -12.18 7.15 2.59
CA ARG A 164 -12.60 5.76 2.86
C ARG A 164 -14.09 5.64 3.14
N GLY A 165 -14.72 4.61 2.60
CA GLY A 165 -16.12 4.30 2.85
C GLY A 165 -16.33 3.69 4.24
N LEU A 166 -17.41 4.12 4.91
CA LEU A 166 -17.83 3.59 6.20
C LEU A 166 -19.31 3.18 6.13
N GLY A 167 -19.62 1.98 6.59
CA GLY A 167 -20.97 1.42 6.75
C GLY A 167 -21.56 1.74 8.12
N TYR A 168 -21.73 3.03 8.40
CA TYR A 168 -22.24 3.48 9.70
C TYR A 168 -23.76 3.45 9.77
N VAL A 169 -24.30 2.92 10.87
CA VAL A 169 -25.72 2.94 11.21
C VAL A 169 -25.95 3.90 12.35
N PHE A 170 -26.84 4.86 12.14
CA PHE A 170 -27.24 5.85 13.14
C PHE A 170 -28.64 5.58 13.66
N VAL A 171 -28.86 5.93 14.92
CA VAL A 171 -30.17 5.85 15.57
C VAL A 171 -30.51 7.15 16.23
N ARG A 172 -31.79 7.50 16.23
CA ARG A 172 -32.34 8.63 16.97
C ARG A 172 -32.98 8.16 18.27
N ARG A 173 -32.57 8.71 19.41
CA ARG A 173 -33.22 8.47 20.72
C ARG A 173 -33.63 9.81 21.32
N GLY A 174 -34.94 10.04 21.37
CA GLY A 174 -35.47 11.37 21.72
C GLY A 174 -35.08 12.42 20.68
N ALA A 175 -34.38 13.47 21.11
CA ALA A 175 -33.90 14.53 20.22
C ALA A 175 -32.55 14.21 19.56
N ASP A 176 -31.77 13.30 20.14
CA ASP A 176 -30.36 13.12 19.81
C ASP A 176 -30.13 11.95 18.85
N TRP A 177 -29.10 12.09 18.02
CA TRP A 177 -28.62 11.07 17.10
C TRP A 177 -27.31 10.47 17.61
N TYR A 178 -27.14 9.17 17.37
CA TYR A 178 -25.98 8.42 17.83
C TYR A 178 -25.52 7.42 16.77
N LEU A 179 -24.23 7.11 16.76
CA LEU A 179 -23.68 5.96 16.04
C LEU A 179 -24.01 4.68 16.82
N ALA A 180 -24.78 3.78 16.20
CA ALA A 180 -25.23 2.52 16.82
C ALA A 180 -24.45 1.29 16.35
N ALA A 181 -23.98 1.32 15.10
CA ALA A 181 -23.14 0.28 14.53
C ALA A 181 -22.19 0.87 13.48
N ASP A 182 -21.07 0.19 13.25
CA ASP A 182 -20.08 0.53 12.24
C ASP A 182 -20.00 -0.53 11.13
N GLU A 183 -21.02 -1.37 11.00
CA GLU A 183 -21.19 -2.31 9.90
C GLU A 183 -22.67 -2.41 9.53
N VAL A 184 -22.93 -2.66 8.25
CA VAL A 184 -24.25 -3.03 7.74
C VAL A 184 -24.18 -4.50 7.31
N PRO A 185 -24.89 -5.42 7.99
CA PRO A 185 -24.91 -6.83 7.63
C PRO A 185 -25.38 -7.03 6.19
N ASP A 186 -24.81 -8.03 5.51
CA ASP A 186 -25.19 -8.48 4.17
C ASP A 186 -25.11 -7.42 3.05
N GLU A 187 -24.37 -6.33 3.27
CA GLU A 187 -24.24 -5.22 2.32
C GLU A 187 -22.77 -4.94 1.94
N PRO A 188 -22.18 -5.73 1.02
CA PRO A 188 -20.78 -5.59 0.62
C PRO A 188 -20.41 -4.21 0.09
N ALA A 189 -21.36 -3.51 -0.57
CA ALA A 189 -21.17 -2.15 -1.08
C ALA A 189 -21.12 -1.07 0.03
N ARG A 190 -21.41 -1.46 1.27
CA ARG A 190 -21.34 -0.64 2.49
C ARG A 190 -20.34 -1.19 3.50
N ARG A 191 -19.47 -2.11 3.10
CA ARG A 191 -18.41 -2.62 3.97
C ARG A 191 -17.59 -1.46 4.54
N THR A 192 -17.45 -1.43 5.86
CA THR A 192 -16.59 -0.47 6.53
C THR A 192 -15.14 -0.79 6.24
N TRP A 193 -14.41 0.19 5.72
CA TRP A 193 -12.96 0.08 5.61
C TRP A 193 -12.33 0.06 7.01
N ARG A 194 -11.38 -0.84 7.21
CA ARG A 194 -10.61 -0.99 8.45
C ARG A 194 -9.20 -0.45 8.24
N GLY A 195 -8.80 0.51 9.07
CA GLY A 195 -7.44 1.04 9.12
C GLY A 195 -6.63 0.39 10.24
N PRO A 196 -5.34 0.71 10.37
CA PRO A 196 -4.48 0.14 11.43
C PRO A 196 -5.04 0.34 12.84
N TRP A 197 -5.73 1.46 13.07
CA TRP A 197 -6.34 1.80 14.36
C TRP A 197 -7.58 1.00 14.73
N ASP A 198 -8.13 0.19 13.83
CA ASP A 198 -9.24 -0.73 14.12
C ASP A 198 -8.77 -2.03 14.81
N PHE A 199 -7.45 -2.26 14.89
CA PHE A 199 -6.84 -3.46 15.46
C PHE A 199 -6.29 -3.20 16.87
N SER A 200 -5.06 -3.63 17.18
CA SER A 200 -4.47 -3.44 18.51
C SER A 200 -3.80 -2.08 18.71
N GLU A 201 -3.20 -1.90 19.91
CA GLU A 201 -2.49 -0.68 20.30
C GLU A 201 -1.35 -0.36 19.32
N LEU A 202 -1.42 0.81 18.70
CA LEU A 202 -0.45 1.27 17.70
C LEU A 202 0.87 1.74 18.32
N HIS A 203 1.93 1.65 17.51
CA HIS A 203 3.26 2.20 17.78
C HIS A 203 3.75 3.01 16.58
N PRO A 204 3.38 4.30 16.45
CA PRO A 204 3.85 5.14 15.37
C PRO A 204 5.28 5.65 15.63
N VAL A 205 6.14 5.56 14.63
CA VAL A 205 7.53 6.04 14.65
C VAL A 205 7.74 7.04 13.51
N ALA A 206 7.91 8.31 13.86
CA ALA A 206 8.19 9.36 12.88
C ALA A 206 9.64 9.30 12.41
N THR A 207 9.86 9.56 11.11
CA THR A 207 11.19 9.71 10.50
C THR A 207 11.27 11.07 9.82
N ARG A 208 12.43 11.45 9.27
CA ARG A 208 12.53 12.71 8.50
C ARG A 208 11.73 12.62 7.20
N SER A 209 11.67 11.42 6.64
CA SER A 209 11.05 11.12 5.34
C SER A 209 9.66 10.52 5.46
N GLY A 210 9.02 10.53 6.64
CA GLY A 210 7.68 9.96 6.76
C GLY A 210 7.29 9.47 8.15
N LEU A 211 6.50 8.39 8.15
CA LEU A 211 5.92 7.77 9.33
C LEU A 211 5.81 6.26 9.12
N VAL A 212 6.27 5.49 10.10
CA VAL A 212 6.03 4.04 10.17
C VAL A 212 4.98 3.78 11.26
N ILE A 213 3.91 3.08 10.94
CA ILE A 213 2.87 2.68 11.88
C ILE A 213 2.86 1.16 11.95
N GLY A 214 3.23 0.62 13.11
CA GLY A 214 2.98 -0.77 13.46
C GLY A 214 2.21 -0.87 14.78
N HIS A 215 2.25 -2.04 15.39
CA HIS A 215 1.60 -2.33 16.66
C HIS A 215 2.61 -2.45 17.79
N ARG A 216 2.16 -2.24 19.03
CA ARG A 216 2.98 -2.35 20.23
C ARG A 216 3.66 -3.71 20.36
N GLU A 217 2.99 -4.79 19.95
CA GLU A 217 3.55 -6.15 19.95
C GLU A 217 4.72 -6.30 18.97
N ASN A 218 4.69 -5.58 17.84
CA ASN A 218 5.74 -5.58 16.81
C ASN A 218 6.61 -4.31 16.86
N ARG A 219 6.77 -3.72 18.05
CA ARG A 219 7.52 -2.47 18.25
C ARG A 219 8.95 -2.55 17.70
N ALA A 220 9.68 -3.61 18.01
CA ALA A 220 11.08 -3.75 17.58
C ALA A 220 11.20 -3.80 16.05
N GLN A 221 10.28 -4.49 15.37
CA GLN A 221 10.24 -4.51 13.91
C GLN A 221 9.84 -3.15 13.34
N THR A 222 8.92 -2.44 13.98
CA THR A 222 8.49 -1.10 13.56
C THR A 222 9.65 -0.09 13.63
N GLU A 223 10.39 -0.09 14.74
CA GLU A 223 11.59 0.74 14.92
C GLU A 223 12.69 0.37 13.91
N ARG A 224 12.86 -0.93 13.64
CA ARG A 224 13.80 -1.43 12.63
C ARG A 224 13.46 -0.92 11.22
N VAL A 225 12.19 -0.96 10.81
CA VAL A 225 11.73 -0.42 9.52
C VAL A 225 11.95 1.10 9.46
N ALA A 226 11.61 1.81 10.55
CA ALA A 226 11.79 3.25 10.63
C ALA A 226 13.26 3.69 10.49
N ALA A 227 14.20 2.89 11.00
CA ALA A 227 15.63 3.15 10.86
C ALA A 227 16.13 3.13 9.40
N HIS A 228 15.45 2.41 8.50
CA HIS A 228 15.82 2.30 7.08
C HIS A 228 15.08 3.25 6.16
N LEU A 229 13.95 3.82 6.60
CA LEU A 229 13.07 4.59 5.70
C LEU A 229 13.75 5.84 5.11
N ASP A 230 14.52 6.58 5.93
CA ASP A 230 15.20 7.78 5.47
C ASP A 230 16.28 7.49 4.42
N GLU A 231 16.99 6.38 4.59
CA GLU A 231 18.00 5.94 3.61
C GLU A 231 17.33 5.43 2.34
N ALA A 232 16.22 4.68 2.46
CA ALA A 232 15.47 4.19 1.31
C ALA A 232 14.97 5.33 0.41
N VAL A 233 14.41 6.39 1.00
CA VAL A 233 14.01 7.60 0.26
C VAL A 233 15.22 8.28 -0.40
N ALA A 234 16.37 8.33 0.29
CA ALA A 234 17.59 8.89 -0.28
C ALA A 234 18.11 8.08 -1.49
N GLU A 235 18.03 6.74 -1.46
CA GLU A 235 18.37 5.87 -2.60
C GLU A 235 17.50 6.16 -3.81
N VAL A 236 16.18 6.18 -3.60
CA VAL A 236 15.23 6.45 -4.68
C VAL A 236 15.51 7.82 -5.29
N ASN A 237 15.84 8.83 -4.48
CA ASN A 237 16.21 10.16 -4.97
C ASN A 237 17.48 10.16 -5.84
N ARG A 238 18.46 9.28 -5.59
CA ARG A 238 19.69 9.20 -6.39
C ARG A 238 19.44 8.75 -7.83
N VAL A 239 18.41 7.93 -8.04
CA VAL A 239 18.06 7.41 -9.38
C VAL A 239 16.88 8.19 -9.97
N TRP A 240 15.75 8.23 -9.28
CA TRP A 240 14.50 8.82 -9.78
C TRP A 240 14.51 10.36 -9.81
N GLY A 241 15.29 10.97 -8.93
CA GLY A 241 15.31 12.40 -8.63
C GLY A 241 14.33 12.81 -7.54
N VAL A 242 14.27 14.12 -7.26
CA VAL A 242 13.57 14.70 -6.09
C VAL A 242 12.21 15.32 -6.42
N ARG A 243 11.68 15.11 -7.63
CA ARG A 243 10.41 15.72 -8.09
C ARG A 243 9.18 14.90 -7.71
N TRP A 244 9.11 14.49 -6.45
CA TRP A 244 8.00 13.78 -5.82
C TRP A 244 7.95 14.18 -4.33
N PRO A 245 6.92 13.84 -3.54
CA PRO A 245 6.78 14.36 -2.18
C PRO A 245 7.92 13.99 -1.22
N GLN A 246 8.66 12.89 -1.47
CA GLN A 246 9.72 12.38 -0.59
C GLN A 246 9.24 12.08 0.84
N ARG A 247 7.93 11.85 1.00
CA ARG A 247 7.27 11.50 2.25
C ARG A 247 6.52 10.18 2.08
N VAL A 248 6.79 9.21 2.95
CA VAL A 248 6.28 7.84 2.82
C VAL A 248 5.62 7.39 4.12
N GLY A 249 4.42 6.84 4.01
CA GLY A 249 3.77 6.12 5.10
C GLY A 249 4.04 4.64 4.94
N VAL A 250 4.60 4.00 5.98
CA VAL A 250 4.81 2.54 6.02
C VAL A 250 3.89 1.94 7.07
N LEU A 251 3.10 0.94 6.70
CA LEU A 251 2.24 0.18 7.61
C LEU A 251 2.86 -1.19 7.85
N LEU A 252 2.93 -1.59 9.12
CA LEU A 252 3.37 -2.91 9.54
C LEU A 252 2.23 -3.58 10.32
N PRO A 253 1.34 -4.31 9.62
CA PRO A 253 0.24 -5.04 10.22
C PRO A 253 0.71 -5.99 11.32
N GLU A 254 -0.12 -6.29 12.30
CA GLU A 254 0.18 -7.33 13.30
C GLU A 254 -0.20 -8.74 12.83
N SER A 255 -1.15 -8.85 11.89
CA SER A 255 -1.75 -10.12 11.51
C SER A 255 -1.97 -10.24 9.99
N PRO A 256 -2.09 -11.47 9.46
CA PRO A 256 -2.53 -11.69 8.07
C PRO A 256 -3.94 -11.14 7.80
N GLN A 257 -4.81 -11.09 8.81
CA GLN A 257 -6.14 -10.50 8.66
C GLN A 257 -6.03 -9.00 8.40
N GLU A 258 -5.26 -8.28 9.20
CA GLU A 258 -5.03 -6.85 8.97
C GLU A 258 -4.35 -6.59 7.63
N LEU A 259 -3.35 -7.38 7.26
CA LEU A 259 -2.71 -7.28 5.94
C LEU A 259 -3.77 -7.40 4.83
N SER A 260 -4.61 -8.42 4.89
CA SER A 260 -5.71 -8.62 3.94
C SER A 260 -6.71 -7.47 3.91
N GLU A 261 -6.98 -6.80 5.03
CA GLU A 261 -7.86 -5.62 5.09
C GLU A 261 -7.25 -4.38 4.43
N LEU A 262 -5.92 -4.27 4.47
CA LEU A 262 -5.20 -3.12 3.92
C LEU A 262 -4.88 -3.26 2.43
N VAL A 263 -4.51 -4.47 1.98
CA VAL A 263 -4.04 -4.70 0.61
C VAL A 263 -4.94 -5.61 -0.22
N GLY A 264 -5.92 -6.29 0.38
CA GLY A 264 -6.73 -7.31 -0.29
C GLY A 264 -6.16 -8.73 -0.13
N PRO A 265 -7.02 -9.78 -0.18
CA PRO A 265 -6.60 -11.16 0.06
C PRO A 265 -5.59 -11.69 -0.97
N GLU A 266 -5.68 -11.24 -2.22
CA GLU A 266 -4.80 -11.64 -3.33
C GLU A 266 -3.35 -11.19 -3.13
N PHE A 267 -3.14 -10.09 -2.40
CA PHE A 267 -1.81 -9.56 -2.08
C PHE A 267 -1.32 -9.94 -0.66
N SER A 268 -2.15 -10.63 0.12
CA SER A 268 -1.85 -11.06 1.50
C SER A 268 -1.29 -12.49 1.57
N VAL A 269 -0.35 -12.83 0.68
CA VAL A 269 0.29 -14.15 0.61
C VAL A 269 1.73 -14.11 1.13
N ASP A 270 2.21 -15.22 1.71
CA ASP A 270 3.57 -15.34 2.30
C ASP A 270 4.71 -15.12 1.28
N GLY A 271 4.43 -15.19 -0.03
CA GLY A 271 5.39 -14.92 -1.10
C GLY A 271 5.65 -13.43 -1.35
N ILE A 272 4.77 -12.55 -0.88
CA ILE A 272 4.88 -11.10 -1.05
C ILE A 272 5.39 -10.47 0.25
N ALA A 273 6.52 -9.77 0.17
CA ALA A 273 7.19 -9.13 1.29
C ALA A 273 6.55 -7.80 1.68
N ALA A 274 6.08 -7.07 0.68
CA ALA A 274 5.59 -5.72 0.83
C ALA A 274 4.69 -5.37 -0.37
N VAL A 275 3.85 -4.35 -0.19
CA VAL A 275 2.99 -3.83 -1.24
C VAL A 275 2.93 -2.30 -1.20
N ALA A 276 3.22 -1.65 -2.32
CA ALA A 276 2.93 -0.22 -2.50
C ALA A 276 1.49 -0.04 -2.99
N ILE A 277 0.65 0.55 -2.14
CA ILE A 277 -0.75 0.85 -2.43
C ILE A 277 -0.99 2.35 -2.60
N ALA A 278 -2.08 2.69 -3.29
CA ALA A 278 -2.65 4.02 -3.36
C ALA A 278 -4.17 3.90 -3.43
N ASP A 279 -4.88 4.87 -2.87
CA ASP A 279 -6.35 4.83 -2.79
C ASP A 279 -7.01 5.47 -3.99
N ARG A 280 -6.32 6.47 -4.54
CA ARG A 280 -6.74 7.19 -5.73
C ARG A 280 -5.51 7.65 -6.49
N VAL A 281 -5.53 7.40 -7.78
CA VAL A 281 -4.57 7.92 -8.75
C VAL A 281 -5.35 8.74 -9.78
N ASP A 282 -4.98 10.00 -9.94
CA ASP A 282 -5.54 10.91 -10.93
C ASP A 282 -4.42 11.33 -11.89
N HIS A 283 -4.27 10.58 -12.98
CA HIS A 283 -3.19 10.79 -13.95
C HIS A 283 -3.30 12.15 -14.66
N ALA A 284 -4.52 12.63 -14.91
CA ALA A 284 -4.76 13.92 -15.56
C ALA A 284 -4.21 15.09 -14.71
N GLN A 285 -4.40 15.02 -13.39
CA GLN A 285 -3.86 16.00 -12.44
C GLN A 285 -2.50 15.60 -11.86
N ARG A 286 -1.96 14.44 -12.23
CA ARG A 286 -0.77 13.82 -11.65
C ARG A 286 -0.81 13.77 -10.12
N ARG A 287 -1.98 13.46 -9.56
CA ARG A 287 -2.24 13.48 -8.12
C ARG A 287 -2.48 12.07 -7.61
N VAL A 288 -1.86 11.74 -6.48
CA VAL A 288 -2.01 10.44 -5.83
C VAL A 288 -2.35 10.67 -4.35
N GLU A 289 -3.36 9.96 -3.85
CA GLU A 289 -3.85 10.09 -2.48
C GLU A 289 -3.67 8.79 -1.70
N GLY A 290 -3.30 8.93 -0.42
CA GLY A 290 -3.20 7.85 0.55
C GLY A 290 -2.23 6.73 0.18
N GLN A 291 -1.12 7.09 -0.45
CA GLN A 291 -0.07 6.12 -0.78
C GLN A 291 0.57 5.51 0.47
N ARG A 292 0.70 4.19 0.53
CA ARG A 292 1.36 3.48 1.63
C ARG A 292 2.26 2.37 1.10
N VAL A 293 3.33 2.10 1.83
CA VAL A 293 4.02 0.80 1.76
C VAL A 293 3.45 -0.06 2.88
N VAL A 294 2.94 -1.25 2.57
CA VAL A 294 2.41 -2.20 3.57
C VAL A 294 3.32 -3.41 3.59
N LEU A 295 3.97 -3.68 4.72
CA LEU A 295 4.88 -4.82 4.86
C LEU A 295 4.10 -6.07 5.29
N ASN A 296 4.44 -7.23 4.74
CA ASN A 296 3.97 -8.50 5.30
C ASN A 296 4.73 -8.74 6.62
N PRO A 297 4.03 -8.83 7.77
CA PRO A 297 4.70 -8.92 9.07
C PRO A 297 5.58 -10.15 9.22
N ARG A 298 5.16 -11.29 8.66
CA ARG A 298 5.94 -12.54 8.74
C ARG A 298 7.21 -12.46 7.91
N THR A 299 7.12 -11.84 6.73
CA THR A 299 8.27 -11.67 5.85
C THR A 299 9.23 -10.64 6.43
N ALA A 300 8.75 -9.47 6.84
CA ALA A 300 9.55 -8.42 7.44
C ALA A 300 10.38 -8.88 8.65
N GLN A 301 9.82 -9.77 9.48
CA GLN A 301 10.54 -10.37 10.62
C GLN A 301 11.75 -11.24 10.20
N ARG A 302 11.71 -11.87 9.02
CA ARG A 302 12.73 -12.83 8.56
C ARG A 302 13.79 -12.21 7.65
N LEU A 303 13.51 -11.05 7.06
CA LEU A 303 14.48 -10.36 6.20
C LEU A 303 15.73 -9.97 6.99
N SER A 304 16.91 -10.07 6.36
CA SER A 304 18.14 -9.44 6.86
C SER A 304 18.04 -7.91 6.74
N GLU A 305 18.98 -7.16 7.34
CA GLU A 305 19.03 -5.70 7.18
C GLU A 305 19.14 -5.29 5.70
N SER A 306 19.99 -5.96 4.94
CA SER A 306 20.18 -5.66 3.52
C SER A 306 18.92 -5.96 2.70
N SER A 307 18.26 -7.08 2.95
CA SER A 307 17.03 -7.43 2.22
C SER A 307 15.86 -6.52 2.60
N LEU A 308 15.75 -6.13 3.88
CA LEU A 308 14.74 -5.15 4.32
C LEU A 308 14.95 -3.80 3.63
N ARG A 309 16.20 -3.32 3.57
CA ARG A 309 16.54 -2.10 2.84
C ARG A 309 16.15 -2.21 1.36
N SER A 310 16.53 -3.29 0.67
CA SER A 310 16.20 -3.47 -0.75
C SER A 310 14.69 -3.49 -0.99
N VAL A 311 13.91 -4.18 -0.15
CA VAL A 311 12.43 -4.19 -0.22
C VAL A 311 11.88 -2.79 0.00
N LEU A 312 12.36 -2.04 1.01
CA LEU A 312 11.88 -0.67 1.23
C LEU A 312 12.22 0.26 0.06
N VAL A 313 13.43 0.17 -0.50
CA VAL A 313 13.82 0.97 -1.67
C VAL A 313 12.97 0.62 -2.89
N HIS A 314 12.72 -0.67 -3.12
CA HIS A 314 11.83 -1.16 -4.17
C HIS A 314 10.43 -0.53 -4.02
N GLU A 315 9.80 -0.66 -2.85
CA GLU A 315 8.44 -0.16 -2.65
C GLU A 315 8.35 1.37 -2.71
N VAL A 316 9.35 2.07 -2.16
CA VAL A 316 9.43 3.54 -2.26
C VAL A 316 9.61 3.98 -3.71
N THR A 317 10.25 3.16 -4.56
CA THR A 317 10.34 3.43 -6.00
C THR A 317 8.95 3.46 -6.63
N HIS A 318 8.07 2.52 -6.29
CA HIS A 318 6.67 2.58 -6.76
C HIS A 318 5.94 3.82 -6.25
N ILE A 319 6.12 4.22 -4.99
CA ILE A 319 5.51 5.45 -4.44
C ILE A 319 5.95 6.70 -5.22
N ALA A 320 7.25 6.77 -5.57
CA ALA A 320 7.83 7.88 -6.31
C ALA A 320 7.40 7.90 -7.79
N ALA A 321 7.22 6.72 -8.38
CA ALA A 321 6.88 6.52 -9.79
C ALA A 321 5.37 6.54 -10.07
N ARG A 322 4.52 6.29 -9.07
CA ARG A 322 3.06 6.16 -9.22
C ARG A 322 2.37 7.24 -10.09
N PRO A 323 2.70 8.54 -10.01
CA PRO A 323 2.08 9.54 -10.86
C PRO A 323 2.32 9.33 -12.37
N ASP A 324 3.39 8.61 -12.72
CA ASP A 324 3.83 8.32 -14.09
C ASP A 324 3.37 6.94 -14.59
N THR A 325 2.77 6.09 -13.73
CA THR A 325 2.46 4.68 -14.03
C THR A 325 0.97 4.45 -14.26
N VAL A 326 0.55 4.11 -15.48
CA VAL A 326 -0.85 3.80 -15.83
C VAL A 326 -1.13 2.30 -15.85
N ASP A 327 -2.40 1.92 -15.75
CA ASP A 327 -2.85 0.54 -15.89
C ASP A 327 -2.46 -0.02 -17.28
N GLY A 328 -2.00 -1.27 -17.30
CA GLY A 328 -1.55 -1.95 -18.52
C GLY A 328 -0.10 -1.66 -18.91
N SER A 329 0.63 -0.83 -18.14
CA SER A 329 2.07 -0.65 -18.35
C SER A 329 2.83 -1.97 -18.13
N PRO A 330 3.82 -2.30 -18.98
CA PRO A 330 4.49 -3.60 -18.92
C PRO A 330 5.20 -3.86 -17.57
N MET A 331 4.83 -4.95 -16.89
CA MET A 331 5.29 -5.23 -15.53
C MET A 331 6.79 -5.51 -15.46
N TRP A 332 7.40 -6.06 -16.52
CA TRP A 332 8.84 -6.26 -16.60
C TRP A 332 9.64 -4.97 -16.37
N LEU A 333 9.12 -3.82 -16.80
CA LEU A 333 9.82 -2.56 -16.58
C LEU A 333 9.48 -1.97 -15.21
N LEU A 334 8.23 -2.10 -14.77
CA LEU A 334 7.80 -1.58 -13.47
C LEU A 334 8.56 -2.25 -12.33
N GLU A 335 8.54 -3.57 -12.30
CA GLU A 335 9.17 -4.40 -11.27
C GLU A 335 10.70 -4.44 -11.44
N GLY A 336 11.17 -4.60 -12.68
CA GLY A 336 12.61 -4.61 -12.98
C GLY A 336 13.30 -3.31 -12.60
N PHE A 337 12.64 -2.16 -12.78
CA PHE A 337 13.18 -0.86 -12.35
C PHE A 337 13.19 -0.70 -10.83
N ALA A 338 12.13 -1.11 -10.14
CA ALA A 338 12.09 -1.08 -8.68
C ALA A 338 13.18 -1.96 -8.05
N ASP A 339 13.40 -3.17 -8.60
CA ASP A 339 14.50 -4.06 -8.20
C ASP A 339 15.88 -3.48 -8.53
N TYR A 340 16.04 -2.86 -9.71
CA TYR A 340 17.29 -2.20 -10.09
C TYR A 340 17.68 -1.13 -9.06
N VAL A 341 16.73 -0.28 -8.65
CA VAL A 341 16.98 0.73 -7.61
C VAL A 341 17.23 0.06 -6.26
N GLY A 342 16.48 -1.00 -5.92
CA GLY A 342 16.59 -1.75 -4.67
C GLY A 342 17.92 -2.47 -4.45
N TYR A 343 18.56 -2.94 -5.53
CA TYR A 343 19.82 -3.69 -5.46
C TYR A 343 21.06 -2.86 -5.81
N ARG A 344 20.91 -1.62 -6.29
CA ARG A 344 22.01 -0.77 -6.78
C ARG A 344 23.22 -0.69 -5.84
N ASP A 345 22.98 -0.53 -4.55
CA ASP A 345 24.04 -0.38 -3.52
C ASP A 345 24.31 -1.67 -2.74
N ASN A 346 23.74 -2.79 -3.17
CA ASN A 346 24.01 -4.13 -2.65
C ASN A 346 24.65 -5.00 -3.75
N PRO A 347 25.96 -4.83 -4.03
CA PRO A 347 26.66 -5.55 -5.08
C PRO A 347 26.92 -7.01 -4.65
N GLY A 348 25.87 -7.81 -4.58
CA GLY A 348 25.98 -9.25 -4.66
C GLY A 348 26.46 -9.66 -6.05
N SER A 349 27.02 -10.86 -6.21
CA SER A 349 27.19 -11.40 -7.57
C SER A 349 25.80 -11.54 -8.20
N GLY A 350 25.66 -11.29 -9.51
CA GLY A 350 24.36 -11.44 -10.17
C GLY A 350 23.79 -12.86 -10.03
N ALA A 351 24.63 -13.88 -9.84
CA ALA A 351 24.19 -15.24 -9.56
C ALA A 351 23.53 -15.40 -8.16
N HIS A 352 23.85 -14.50 -7.22
CA HIS A 352 23.18 -14.42 -5.92
C HIS A 352 21.84 -13.69 -6.01
N LEU A 353 21.76 -12.64 -6.82
CA LEU A 353 20.55 -11.84 -7.05
C LEU A 353 19.59 -12.45 -8.08
N ALA A 354 20.07 -13.37 -8.92
CA ALA A 354 19.28 -14.01 -9.96
C ALA A 354 19.60 -15.52 -10.09
N PRO A 355 19.42 -16.33 -9.02
CA PRO A 355 19.81 -17.73 -9.02
C PRO A 355 19.01 -18.61 -9.98
N ASP A 356 17.71 -18.32 -10.19
CA ASP A 356 16.86 -19.06 -11.12
C ASP A 356 17.16 -18.71 -12.57
N LEU A 357 17.43 -17.43 -12.86
CA LEU A 357 17.90 -16.99 -14.18
C LEU A 357 19.26 -17.60 -14.51
N ALA A 358 20.22 -17.54 -13.57
CA ALA A 358 21.53 -18.13 -13.75
C ALA A 358 21.42 -19.66 -13.99
N ARG A 359 20.48 -20.33 -13.32
CA ARG A 359 20.18 -21.75 -13.58
C ARG A 359 19.60 -21.96 -14.98
N GLN A 360 18.65 -21.12 -15.40
CA GLN A 360 18.08 -21.19 -16.75
C GLN A 360 19.18 -21.05 -17.81
N VAL A 361 20.03 -20.03 -17.71
CA VAL A 361 21.12 -19.78 -18.68
C VAL A 361 22.03 -21.00 -18.81
N ARG A 362 22.44 -21.62 -17.70
CA ARG A 362 23.32 -22.81 -17.72
C ARG A 362 22.68 -24.06 -18.32
N ILE A 363 21.35 -24.23 -18.18
CA ILE A 363 20.65 -25.46 -18.60
C ILE A 363 20.09 -25.33 -20.01
N SER A 364 19.57 -24.14 -20.36
CA SER A 364 18.74 -23.93 -21.53
C SER A 364 19.20 -22.75 -22.40
N GLY A 365 20.23 -22.02 -21.99
CA GLY A 365 20.64 -20.78 -22.62
C GLY A 365 19.82 -19.56 -22.15
N PRO A 366 20.20 -18.35 -22.61
CA PRO A 366 19.52 -17.11 -22.23
C PRO A 366 18.06 -17.07 -22.73
N PRO A 367 17.17 -16.37 -22.01
CA PRO A 367 15.80 -16.17 -22.45
C PRO A 367 15.73 -15.40 -23.78
N GLY A 368 14.82 -15.82 -24.66
CA GLY A 368 14.57 -15.16 -25.95
C GLY A 368 13.53 -14.03 -25.90
N ALA A 369 12.90 -13.81 -24.76
CA ALA A 369 11.88 -12.79 -24.53
C ALA A 369 11.93 -12.30 -23.08
N LEU A 370 11.30 -11.15 -22.82
CA LEU A 370 11.03 -10.69 -21.46
C LEU A 370 9.79 -11.41 -20.90
N PRO A 371 9.64 -11.52 -19.57
CA PRO A 371 8.42 -12.02 -18.95
C PRO A 371 7.18 -11.27 -19.45
N ASP A 372 6.08 -11.98 -19.58
CA ASP A 372 4.78 -11.35 -19.78
C ASP A 372 4.14 -10.96 -18.44
N ASP A 373 3.07 -10.16 -18.47
CA ASP A 373 2.41 -9.71 -17.24
C ASP A 373 1.79 -10.88 -16.46
N GLY A 374 1.44 -11.99 -17.12
CA GLY A 374 0.88 -13.19 -16.49
C GLY A 374 1.88 -13.95 -15.63
N ASP A 375 3.17 -13.90 -15.98
CA ASP A 375 4.25 -14.49 -15.19
C ASP A 375 4.33 -13.89 -13.77
N PHE A 376 3.97 -12.62 -13.61
CA PHE A 376 3.94 -11.93 -12.32
C PHE A 376 2.70 -12.20 -11.48
N HIS A 377 1.65 -12.75 -12.10
CA HIS A 377 0.46 -13.23 -11.39
C HIS A 377 0.59 -14.71 -10.99
N SER A 378 1.72 -15.34 -11.35
CA SER A 378 2.05 -16.71 -10.95
C SER A 378 2.59 -16.76 -9.52
N ALA A 379 2.81 -17.96 -8.99
CA ALA A 379 3.38 -18.18 -7.66
C ALA A 379 4.70 -18.96 -7.71
N GLY A 380 5.52 -18.79 -6.68
CA GLY A 380 6.77 -19.53 -6.51
C GLY A 380 7.80 -19.21 -7.59
N ARG A 381 8.51 -20.24 -8.09
CA ARG A 381 9.69 -20.04 -8.95
C ARG A 381 9.43 -19.31 -10.27
N ASN A 382 8.20 -19.35 -10.80
CA ASN A 382 7.88 -18.61 -12.03
C ASN A 382 7.86 -17.11 -11.76
N LEU A 383 7.26 -16.71 -10.63
CA LEU A 383 7.29 -15.34 -10.13
C LEU A 383 8.74 -14.90 -9.90
N ASP A 384 9.50 -15.67 -9.13
CA ASP A 384 10.90 -15.38 -8.83
C ASP A 384 11.74 -15.18 -10.11
N LEU A 385 11.53 -16.02 -11.12
CA LEU A 385 12.23 -15.92 -12.40
C LEU A 385 11.83 -14.67 -13.19
N ALA A 386 10.56 -14.27 -13.18
CA ALA A 386 10.08 -13.07 -13.85
C ALA A 386 10.73 -11.80 -13.28
N TYR A 387 10.79 -11.68 -11.95
CA TYR A 387 11.51 -10.60 -11.28
C TYR A 387 13.00 -10.61 -11.63
N GLN A 388 13.66 -11.77 -11.55
CA GLN A 388 15.09 -11.89 -11.84
C GLN A 388 15.44 -11.54 -13.30
N GLN A 389 14.61 -11.97 -14.27
CA GLN A 389 14.77 -11.59 -15.67
C GLN A 389 14.61 -10.08 -15.86
N SER A 390 13.55 -9.51 -15.28
CA SER A 390 13.22 -8.09 -15.36
C SER A 390 14.30 -7.20 -14.76
N TRP A 391 14.73 -7.50 -13.53
CA TRP A 391 15.85 -6.83 -12.87
C TRP A 391 17.11 -6.88 -13.75
N SER A 392 17.51 -8.08 -14.21
CA SER A 392 18.75 -8.23 -14.97
C SER A 392 18.71 -7.49 -16.31
N PHE A 393 17.54 -7.38 -16.93
CA PHE A 393 17.36 -6.62 -18.16
C PHE A 393 17.48 -5.12 -17.88
N VAL A 394 16.83 -4.59 -16.84
CA VAL A 394 16.93 -3.17 -16.49
C VAL A 394 18.34 -2.80 -16.01
N ASP A 395 19.00 -3.68 -15.26
CA ASP A 395 20.40 -3.51 -14.88
C ASP A 395 21.32 -3.49 -16.10
N TYR A 396 21.12 -4.40 -17.07
CA TYR A 396 21.81 -4.35 -18.35
C TYR A 396 21.60 -3.01 -19.08
N LEU A 397 20.36 -2.50 -19.13
CA LEU A 397 20.07 -1.19 -19.73
C LEU A 397 20.80 -0.08 -19.00
N ALA A 398 20.84 -0.11 -17.67
CA ALA A 398 21.52 0.90 -16.86
C ALA A 398 23.04 0.87 -17.05
N GLN A 399 23.66 -0.32 -17.10
CA GLN A 399 25.08 -0.48 -17.40
C GLN A 399 25.43 0.02 -18.80
N ARG A 400 24.55 -0.22 -19.79
CA ARG A 400 24.81 0.10 -21.19
C ARG A 400 24.54 1.56 -21.55
N PHE A 401 23.45 2.13 -21.02
CA PHE A 401 22.91 3.42 -21.44
C PHE A 401 22.96 4.50 -20.35
N GLY A 402 23.22 4.11 -19.11
CA GLY A 402 23.22 4.98 -17.93
C GLY A 402 21.84 5.07 -17.24
N PRO A 403 21.81 5.30 -15.91
CA PRO A 403 20.56 5.34 -15.14
C PRO A 403 19.61 6.46 -15.58
N GLU A 404 20.11 7.59 -16.07
CA GLU A 404 19.29 8.72 -16.51
C GLU A 404 18.43 8.34 -17.72
N ARG A 405 18.99 7.58 -18.67
CA ARG A 405 18.25 7.06 -19.83
C ARG A 405 17.23 6.00 -19.42
N VAL A 406 17.54 5.16 -18.44
CA VAL A 406 16.58 4.18 -17.90
C VAL A 406 15.40 4.89 -17.24
N VAL A 407 15.62 5.96 -16.48
CA VAL A 407 14.54 6.77 -15.90
C VAL A 407 13.70 7.45 -16.99
N GLN A 408 14.33 7.97 -18.05
CA GLN A 408 13.62 8.53 -19.19
C GLN A 408 12.76 7.48 -19.91
N LEU A 409 13.31 6.28 -20.10
CA LEU A 409 12.62 5.15 -20.70
C LEU A 409 11.44 4.71 -19.84
N TYR A 410 11.64 4.57 -18.53
CA TYR A 410 10.58 4.26 -17.57
C TYR A 410 9.41 5.23 -17.70
N ARG A 411 9.67 6.55 -17.64
CA ARG A 411 8.59 7.56 -17.74
C ARG A 411 7.82 7.50 -19.06
N ARG A 412 8.44 7.05 -20.14
CA ARG A 412 7.79 6.89 -21.45
C ARG A 412 6.93 5.63 -21.50
N ILE A 413 7.46 4.50 -21.03
CA ILE A 413 6.78 3.21 -21.09
C ILE A 413 5.70 3.09 -20.01
N ALA A 414 5.95 3.57 -18.79
CA ALA A 414 4.98 3.53 -17.70
C ALA A 414 3.74 4.41 -17.95
N ALA A 415 3.77 5.28 -18.96
CA ALA A 415 2.65 6.13 -19.33
C ALA A 415 1.70 5.47 -20.34
N THR A 416 1.93 4.21 -20.73
CA THR A 416 1.17 3.52 -21.78
C THR A 416 1.09 2.01 -21.59
N GLY A 417 -0.02 1.42 -22.05
CA GLY A 417 -0.16 -0.04 -22.21
C GLY A 417 -0.04 -0.51 -23.67
N ASP A 418 0.28 0.39 -24.60
CA ASP A 418 0.41 0.07 -26.02
C ASP A 418 1.82 -0.44 -26.35
N ALA A 419 1.90 -1.67 -26.88
CA ALA A 419 3.15 -2.30 -27.27
C ALA A 419 3.92 -1.54 -28.37
N ASP A 420 3.23 -0.86 -29.29
CA ASP A 420 3.87 -0.07 -30.35
C ASP A 420 4.51 1.20 -29.79
N GLU A 421 3.90 1.80 -28.77
CA GLU A 421 4.47 2.93 -28.04
C GLU A 421 5.70 2.50 -27.22
N VAL A 422 5.69 1.29 -26.66
CA VAL A 422 6.87 0.69 -26.00
C VAL A 422 8.04 0.55 -26.98
N GLU A 423 7.80 -0.05 -28.16
CA GLU A 423 8.84 -0.18 -29.20
C GLU A 423 9.35 1.19 -29.67
N THR A 424 8.45 2.18 -29.75
CA THR A 424 8.81 3.55 -30.11
C THR A 424 9.66 4.21 -29.04
N ALA A 425 9.33 4.03 -27.76
CA ALA A 425 10.13 4.53 -26.64
C ALA A 425 11.54 3.92 -26.61
N LEU A 426 11.69 2.63 -26.88
CA LEU A 426 13.01 1.98 -26.98
C LEU A 426 13.86 2.62 -28.09
N ARG A 427 13.27 2.82 -29.27
CA ARG A 427 13.95 3.45 -30.41
C ARG A 427 14.35 4.91 -30.13
N GLU A 428 13.44 5.70 -29.59
CA GLU A 428 13.68 7.14 -29.37
C GLU A 428 14.64 7.43 -28.20
N VAL A 429 14.57 6.65 -27.11
CA VAL A 429 15.36 6.91 -25.91
C VAL A 429 16.72 6.21 -25.96
N LEU A 430 16.77 4.97 -26.45
CA LEU A 430 17.97 4.15 -26.46
C LEU A 430 18.67 4.08 -27.82
N GLY A 431 17.98 4.45 -28.91
CA GLY A 431 18.53 4.38 -30.27
C GLY A 431 18.64 2.94 -30.81
N THR A 432 17.85 2.01 -30.27
CA THR A 432 17.85 0.59 -30.67
C THR A 432 16.45 -0.01 -30.56
N ASP A 433 16.22 -1.15 -31.20
CA ASP A 433 15.00 -1.93 -31.09
C ASP A 433 15.10 -3.04 -30.03
N ARG A 434 13.93 -3.61 -29.67
CA ARG A 434 13.82 -4.69 -28.68
C ARG A 434 14.57 -5.96 -29.07
N GLY A 435 14.54 -6.35 -30.34
CA GLY A 435 15.19 -7.57 -30.82
C GLY A 435 16.70 -7.55 -30.60
N ARG A 436 17.33 -6.42 -30.91
CA ARG A 436 18.76 -6.20 -30.66
C ARG A 436 19.07 -6.14 -29.16
N LEU A 437 18.23 -5.48 -28.37
CA LEU A 437 18.41 -5.43 -26.91
C LEU A 437 18.38 -6.83 -26.28
N LEU A 438 17.42 -7.67 -26.69
CA LEU A 438 17.30 -9.04 -26.20
C LEU A 438 18.52 -9.90 -26.58
N ALA A 439 19.01 -9.77 -27.82
CA ALA A 439 20.21 -10.47 -28.26
C ALA A 439 21.46 -10.05 -27.47
N ASP A 440 21.67 -8.75 -27.30
CA ASP A 440 22.83 -8.22 -26.58
C ASP A 440 22.78 -8.55 -25.08
N TRP A 441 21.59 -8.49 -24.47
CA TRP A 441 21.36 -8.92 -23.08
C TRP A 441 21.60 -10.42 -22.91
N GLY A 442 21.08 -11.26 -23.82
CA GLY A 442 21.31 -12.70 -23.78
C GLY A 442 22.80 -13.06 -23.85
N ALA A 443 23.56 -12.39 -24.72
CA ALA A 443 25.01 -12.54 -24.79
C ALA A 443 25.72 -12.05 -23.50
N ALA A 444 25.19 -11.04 -22.82
CA ALA A 444 25.70 -10.61 -21.52
C ALA A 444 25.45 -11.64 -20.42
N LEU A 445 24.25 -12.22 -20.37
CA LEU A 445 23.90 -13.28 -19.43
C LEU A 445 24.77 -14.53 -19.61
N GLU A 446 25.07 -14.93 -20.86
CA GLU A 446 25.98 -16.05 -21.12
C GLU A 446 27.39 -15.79 -20.59
N ARG A 447 27.91 -14.56 -20.72
CA ARG A 447 29.22 -14.20 -20.16
C ARG A 447 29.22 -14.19 -18.64
N GLU A 448 28.09 -13.85 -18.02
CA GLU A 448 27.98 -13.73 -16.56
C GLU A 448 27.70 -15.08 -15.87
N PHE A 449 26.85 -15.92 -16.47
CA PHE A 449 26.33 -17.14 -15.84
C PHE A 449 26.68 -18.45 -16.56
N GLY A 450 27.14 -18.38 -17.81
CA GLY A 450 27.40 -19.52 -18.68
C GLY A 450 28.65 -20.32 -18.37
#